data_AF-A0A3G3GJD4-F1
#
_entry.id   AF-A0A3G3GJD4-F1
#
_cell.length_a   1.000
_cell.length_b   1.000
_cell.length_c   1.000
_cell.angle_alpha   90.00
_cell.angle_beta   90.00
_cell.angle_gamma   90.00
#
_symmetry.space_group_name_H-M   'P 1'
#
loop_
_entity.id
_entity.type
_entity.pdbx_description
1 polymer ?
#
loop_
_entity_poly.entity_id
_entity_poly.type
_entity_poly.pdbx_seq_one_letter_code
_entity_poly.pdbx_strand_id
1 'polypeptide(L)' 'MKITWTYFPKPECKPVTLTVIYLNSLVMDNYLHVETNTAFVNWELFRVFRDGNLKQRQLAYKSLTKIDQIDSKWLQ' A
#
# COMPACT_ATOMS: atom_id res chain seq x y z
N MET A 1 5.64 -10.77 -0.68
CA MET A 1 6.83 -9.89 -0.94
C MET A 1 6.60 -8.53 -0.27
N LYS A 2 7.63 -7.85 0.24
CA LYS A 2 7.48 -6.54 0.93
C LYS A 2 8.28 -5.45 0.20
N ILE A 3 7.65 -4.31 -0.06
CA ILE A 3 8.31 -3.09 -0.56
C ILE A 3 8.04 -1.96 0.44
N THR A 4 9.03 -1.12 0.69
CA THR A 4 8.86 0.11 1.46
C THR A 4 9.21 1.30 0.57
N TRP A 5 8.30 2.27 0.48
CA TRP A 5 8.55 3.52 -0.23
C TRP A 5 8.28 4.69 0.71
N THR A 6 9.24 5.62 0.74
CA THR A 6 9.15 6.83 1.54
C THR A 6 9.04 8.03 0.63
N TYR A 7 8.04 8.87 0.89
CA TYR A 7 7.82 10.15 0.25
C TYR A 7 8.25 11.29 1.16
N PHE A 8 9.02 12.23 0.62
CA PHE A 8 9.45 13.45 1.29
C PHE A 8 8.71 14.65 0.65
N PRO A 9 7.52 15.03 1.15
CA PRO A 9 6.70 16.07 0.52
C PRO A 9 7.38 17.45 0.47
N LYS A 10 8.08 17.82 1.55
CA LYS A 10 8.88 19.05 1.71
C LYS A 10 9.94 18.80 2.78
N PRO A 11 11.05 19.57 2.81
CA PRO A 11 12.10 19.41 3.82
C PRO A 11 11.60 19.52 5.28
N GLU A 12 10.52 20.29 5.48
CA GLU A 12 9.96 20.64 6.79
C GLU A 12 8.83 19.69 7.21
N CYS A 13 8.36 18.85 6.29
CA CYS A 13 7.29 17.89 6.56
C CYS A 13 7.86 16.54 6.96
N LYS A 14 7.16 15.84 7.87
CA LYS A 14 7.52 14.47 8.24
C LYS A 14 7.45 13.56 7.00
N PRO A 15 8.43 12.66 6.80
CA PRO A 15 8.40 11.69 5.72
C PRO A 15 7.19 10.78 5.88
N VAL A 16 6.51 10.50 4.77
CA VAL A 16 5.40 9.55 4.73
C VAL A 16 5.95 8.24 4.18
N THR A 17 6.02 7.21 5.03
CA THR A 17 6.48 5.88 4.62
C THR A 17 5.28 4.98 4.44
N LEU A 18 5.09 4.46 3.22
CA LEU A 18 4.11 3.44 2.91
C LEU A 18 4.82 2.08 2.85
N THR A 19 4.36 1.14 3.67
CA THR A 19 4.76 -0.26 3.55
C THR A 19 3.77 -0.97 2.64
N VAL A 20 4.24 -1.70 1.63
CA VAL A 20 3.41 -2.46 0.71
C VAL A 20 3.72 -3.94 0.88
N ILE A 21 2.72 -4.70 1.28
CA ILE A 21 2.77 -6.15 1.43
C ILE A 21 1.99 -6.77 0.29
N TYR A 22 2.71 -7.48 -0.56
CA TYR A 22 2.16 -8.24 -1.67
C TYR A 22 1.74 -9.62 -1.21
N LEU A 23 0.45 -9.90 -1.37
CA LEU A 23 -0.19 -11.17 -1.08
C LEU A 23 -0.44 -11.93 -2.39
N ASN A 24 -0.30 -13.26 -2.36
CA ASN A 24 -0.44 -14.13 -3.53
C ASN A 24 -1.92 -14.31 -3.95
N SER A 25 -2.86 -14.23 -3.00
CA SER A 25 -4.30 -14.33 -3.26
C SER A 25 -5.08 -13.38 -2.37
N LEU A 26 -5.27 -12.15 -2.84
CA LEU A 26 -6.34 -11.29 -2.33
C LEU A 26 -7.56 -11.50 -3.21
N VAL A 27 -8.64 -12.02 -2.61
CA VAL A 27 -9.82 -12.49 -3.33
C VAL A 27 -10.59 -11.35 -3.99
N MET A 28 -10.57 -10.12 -3.44
CA MET A 28 -11.40 -9.04 -3.99
C MET A 28 -10.83 -7.61 -3.95
N ASP A 29 -9.96 -7.23 -3.01
CA ASP A 29 -9.61 -5.80 -2.84
C ASP A 29 -8.16 -5.53 -2.41
N ASN A 30 -7.75 -4.27 -2.53
CA ASN A 30 -6.47 -3.76 -2.04
C ASN A 30 -6.70 -2.84 -0.84
N TYR A 31 -6.08 -3.13 0.28
CA TYR A 31 -6.38 -2.47 1.56
C TYR A 31 -5.26 -1.55 2.02
N LEU A 32 -5.60 -0.51 2.77
CA LEU A 32 -4.67 0.35 3.50
C LEU A 32 -5.01 0.31 4.98
N HIS A 33 -4.11 -0.26 5.78
CA HIS A 33 -4.13 -0.14 7.22
C HIS A 33 -3.62 1.24 7.64
N VAL A 34 -4.55 2.10 8.06
CA VAL A 34 -4.31 3.54 8.24
C VAL A 34 -3.32 3.81 9.36
N GLU A 35 -3.42 3.10 10.48
CA GLU A 35 -2.57 3.33 11.66
C GLU A 35 -1.09 3.08 11.34
N THR A 36 -0.80 1.98 10.66
CA THR A 36 0.59 1.59 10.32
C THR A 36 1.06 2.11 8.97
N ASN A 37 0.18 2.76 8.22
CA ASN A 37 0.37 3.12 6.82
C ASN A 37 0.90 1.94 5.97
N THR A 38 0.23 0.78 6.11
CA THR A 38 0.59 -0.46 5.41
C THR A 38 -0.49 -0.84 4.41
N ALA A 39 -0.12 -0.92 3.14
CA ALA A 39 -0.97 -1.42 2.07
C ALA A 39 -0.82 -2.93 1.90
N PHE A 40 -1.94 -3.64 1.80
CA PHE A 40 -2.00 -5.06 1.46
C PHE A 40 -2.61 -5.17 0.07
N VAL A 41 -1.82 -5.67 -0.88
CA VAL A 41 -2.20 -5.59 -2.30
C VAL A 41 -1.92 -6.89 -3.03
N ASN A 42 -2.74 -7.18 -4.04
CA ASN A 42 -2.55 -8.36 -4.87
C ASN A 42 -1.34 -8.16 -5.80
N TRP A 43 -0.38 -9.08 -5.78
CA TRP A 43 0.81 -9.01 -6.64
C TRP A 43 0.49 -8.98 -8.14
N GLU A 44 -0.46 -9.79 -8.58
CA GLU A 44 -0.79 -9.91 -9.99
C GLU A 44 -1.49 -8.65 -10.52
N LEU A 45 -2.32 -8.02 -9.69
CA LEU A 45 -3.17 -6.92 -10.10
C LEU A 45 -2.64 -5.53 -9.73
N PHE A 46 -1.65 -5.43 -8.83
CA PHE A 46 -1.28 -4.15 -8.20
C PHE A 46 0.24 -3.87 -8.17
N ARG A 47 0.93 -4.12 -9.30
CA ARG A 47 2.38 -3.86 -9.47
C ARG A 47 2.75 -2.36 -9.54
N VAL A 48 1.76 -1.47 -9.56
CA VAL A 48 1.94 0.00 -9.67
C VAL A 48 2.85 0.61 -8.59
N PHE A 49 2.91 0.03 -7.39
CA PHE A 49 3.84 0.49 -6.35
C PHE A 49 5.30 0.11 -6.60
N ARG A 50 5.55 -0.93 -7.41
CA ARG A 50 6.89 -1.33 -7.84
C ARG A 50 7.34 -0.50 -9.05
N ASP A 51 6.54 -0.52 -10.12
CA ASP A 51 6.98 -0.08 -11.45
C ASP A 51 6.36 1.26 -11.88
N GLY A 52 5.29 1.72 -11.22
CA GLY A 52 4.60 2.95 -11.57
C GLY A 52 5.38 4.21 -11.17
N ASN A 53 5.13 5.32 -11.86
CA ASN A 53 5.67 6.63 -11.50
C ASN A 53 4.95 7.24 -10.27
N LEU A 54 5.46 8.36 -9.75
CA LEU A 54 4.92 9.00 -8.54
C LEU A 54 3.41 9.30 -8.65
N LYS A 55 2.94 9.81 -9.80
CA LYS A 55 1.53 10.13 -10.02
C LYS A 55 0.67 8.87 -9.97
N GLN A 56 1.12 7.78 -10.60
CA GLN A 56 0.44 6.50 -10.57
C GLN A 56 0.39 5.90 -9.16
N ARG A 57 1.50 5.97 -8.40
CA ARG A 57 1.55 5.50 -7.00
C ARG A 57 0.61 6.29 -6.09
N GLN A 58 0.52 7.61 -6.28
CA GLN A 58 -0.42 8.46 -5.53
C GLN A 58 -1.87 8.12 -5.85
N LEU A 59 -2.20 7.88 -7.13
CA LEU A 59 -3.55 7.45 -7.53
C LEU A 59 -3.89 6.07 -6.94
N ALA A 60 -2.94 5.13 -7.03
CA ALA A 60 -3.08 3.79 -6.46
C ALA A 60 -3.27 3.82 -4.94
N TYR A 61 -2.53 4.68 -4.23
CA TYR A 61 -2.71 4.88 -2.80
C TYR A 61 -4.12 5.41 -2.46
N LYS A 62 -4.64 6.34 -3.27
CA LYS A 62 -6.00 6.88 -3.09
C LYS A 62 -7.11 5.87 -3.38
N SER A 63 -6.84 4.85 -4.21
CA SER A 63 -7.81 3.80 -4.52
C SER A 63 -7.83 2.65 -3.51
N LEU A 64 -6.95 2.66 -2.49
CA LEU A 64 -6.94 1.61 -1.47
C LEU A 64 -8.14 1.77 -0.53
N THR A 65 -8.78 0.64 -0.22
CA THR A 65 -9.85 0.56 0.78
C THR A 65 -9.24 0.68 2.16
N LYS A 66 -9.61 1.74 2.89
CA LYS A 66 -9.09 2.01 4.23
C LYS A 66 -9.69 1.05 5.25
N ILE A 67 -8.84 0.51 6.09
CA ILE A 67 -9.18 -0.39 7.19
C ILE A 67 -8.50 0.09 8.47
N ASP A 68 -9.20 -0.04 9.59
CA ASP A 68 -8.69 0.30 10.92
C ASP A 68 -8.13 -0.92 11.66
N GLN A 69 -8.45 -2.13 11.20
CA GLN A 69 -7.97 -3.38 11.77
C GLN A 69 -7.56 -4.35 10.66
N ILE A 70 -6.49 -5.10 10.91
CA ILE A 70 -6.03 -6.17 10.01
C ILE A 70 -6.77 -7.45 10.40
N ASP A 71 -7.61 -7.99 9.51
CA ASP A 71 -8.18 -9.32 9.71
C ASP A 71 -7.12 -10.39 9.39
N SER A 72 -6.84 -11.25 10.35
CA SER A 72 -5.97 -12.43 10.23
C SER A 72 -6.33 -13.34 9.05
N LYS A 73 -7.58 -13.34 8.59
CA LYS A 73 -8.03 -14.11 7.41
C LYS A 73 -7.41 -13.62 6.10
N TRP A 74 -6.89 -12.39 6.05
CA TRP A 74 -6.23 -11.83 4.87
C TRP A 74 -4.76 -12.22 4.75
N LEU A 75 -4.17 -12.77 5.80
CA LEU A 75 -2.74 -13.11 5.88
C LEU A 75 -2.46 -14.62 5.74
N GLN A 76 -3.50 -15.43 5.56
CA GLN A 76 -3.42 -16.87 5.30
C GLN A 76 -3.23 -17.16 3.80
#